data_AF-A0A521XZC8-F1
#
_entry.id   AF-A0A521XZC8-F1
#
_cell.length_a   1.000
_cell.length_b   1.000
_cell.length_c   1.000
_cell.angle_alpha   90.00
_cell.angle_beta   90.00
_cell.angle_gamma   90.00
#
_symmetry.space_group_name_H-M   'P 1'
#
loop_
_entity.id
_entity.type
_entity.pdbx_description
1 polymer ?
#
loop_
_entity_poly.entity_id
_entity_poly.type
_entity_poly.pdbx_seq_one_letter_code
_entity_poly.pdbx_strand_id
1 'polypeptide(L)'
;MLPFKDHPQFPILVDILSRKDVHHACLHVTFSSKWHAYFMKAFSHYLANEAIPSSLRGVELVYVNAENLASEQVRIQQATSQTRILFFTQQHSLPHDLEKYFQCVAISAPTELDKLAILKQQSADLEHFHHVMIPEDILSQAYSLAERYLSTADTLEKALLLLDSAAARANGYEERVLTLPALMKVLATWTQIPVSHLQLNKFQLQEFVQAMQQRVFGQDAAITAMAHALQQAEANLQQRSGPFCGLWLVGDEHTGKRTAALALTDQLFKQLNVLHVVELSSPMVSSILEIKSQRFKLKEIIQQMPYAIFL
;
A
#
# COMPACT_ATOMS: atom_id res chain seq x y z
N MET A 1 -0.62 -2.02 -22.66
CA MET A 1 -1.21 -0.66 -22.59
C MET A 1 -0.17 0.24 -21.94
N LEU A 2 0.07 1.44 -22.46
CA LEU A 2 1.03 2.36 -21.84
C LEU A 2 0.37 2.95 -20.57
N PRO A 3 0.99 2.85 -19.38
CA PRO A 3 0.47 3.49 -18.17
C PRO A 3 0.44 5.00 -18.37
N PHE A 4 -0.53 5.70 -17.76
CA PHE A 4 -0.73 7.15 -17.87
C PHE A 4 -0.97 7.67 -19.29
N LYS A 5 -1.24 6.81 -20.30
CA LYS A 5 -1.29 7.21 -21.72
C LYS A 5 -2.20 8.41 -21.99
N ASP A 6 -3.37 8.43 -21.36
CA ASP A 6 -4.43 9.41 -21.58
C ASP A 6 -4.62 10.30 -20.35
N HIS A 7 -3.52 10.61 -19.65
CA HIS A 7 -3.59 11.36 -18.40
C HIS A 7 -4.16 12.77 -18.63
N PRO A 8 -5.23 13.16 -17.92
CA PRO A 8 -6.01 14.37 -18.23
C PRO A 8 -5.24 15.67 -18.05
N GLN A 9 -4.11 15.63 -17.34
CA GLN A 9 -3.30 16.81 -17.06
C GLN A 9 -2.13 17.01 -18.03
N PHE A 10 -1.92 16.10 -19.00
CA PHE A 10 -0.89 16.30 -20.02
C PHE A 10 -1.08 17.58 -20.85
N PRO A 11 -2.30 17.94 -21.32
CA PRO A 11 -2.50 19.22 -22.01
C PRO A 11 -2.15 20.44 -21.14
N ILE A 12 -2.45 20.37 -19.84
CA ILE A 12 -2.13 21.43 -18.87
C ILE A 12 -0.62 21.58 -18.74
N LEU A 13 0.12 20.46 -18.67
CA LEU A 13 1.58 20.50 -18.64
C LEU A 13 2.16 21.09 -19.92
N VAL A 14 1.61 20.73 -21.09
CA VAL A 14 2.05 21.31 -22.36
C VAL A 14 1.82 22.83 -22.38
N ASP A 15 0.66 23.30 -21.93
CA ASP A 15 0.38 24.74 -21.84
C ASP A 15 1.40 25.46 -20.94
N ILE A 16 1.64 24.94 -19.74
CA ILE A 16 2.60 25.51 -18.78
C ILE A 16 4.00 25.59 -19.38
N LEU A 17 4.50 24.48 -19.95
CA LEU A 17 5.84 24.43 -20.52
C LEU A 17 5.99 25.33 -21.77
N SER A 18 4.88 25.64 -22.43
CA SER A 18 4.83 26.49 -23.63
C SER A 18 4.82 27.99 -23.33
N ARG A 19 4.60 28.40 -22.07
CA ARG A 19 4.53 29.82 -21.68
C ARG A 19 5.90 30.49 -21.72
N LYS A 20 5.90 31.79 -22.05
CA LYS A 20 7.10 32.62 -22.19
C LYS A 20 7.71 33.10 -20.88
N ASP A 21 6.93 33.15 -19.79
CA ASP A 21 7.36 33.85 -18.55
C ASP A 21 7.45 32.96 -17.29
N VAL A 22 7.18 31.65 -17.39
CA VAL A 22 7.50 30.66 -16.34
C VAL A 22 7.79 29.34 -17.04
N HIS A 23 9.05 28.91 -17.02
CA HIS A 23 9.54 27.89 -17.95
C HIS A 23 9.67 26.49 -17.33
N HIS A 24 9.32 26.31 -16.06
CA HIS A 24 9.46 25.03 -15.39
C HIS A 24 8.14 24.62 -14.74
N ALA A 25 7.91 23.32 -14.66
CA ALA A 25 6.73 22.76 -14.05
C ALA A 25 7.13 22.00 -12.79
N CYS A 26 6.52 22.35 -11.67
CA CYS A 26 6.65 21.62 -10.42
C CYS A 26 5.44 20.70 -10.29
N LEU A 27 5.68 19.41 -10.25
CA LEU A 27 4.69 18.36 -10.17
C LEU A 27 4.59 17.90 -8.72
N HIS A 28 3.53 18.33 -8.05
CA HIS A 28 3.21 17.84 -6.73
C HIS A 28 2.51 16.48 -6.86
N VAL A 29 3.12 15.42 -6.30
CA VAL A 29 2.69 14.04 -6.45
C VAL A 29 2.43 13.39 -5.10
N THR A 30 1.43 12.50 -5.06
CA THR A 30 1.08 11.71 -3.87
C THR A 30 1.62 10.28 -3.93
N PHE A 31 2.27 9.90 -5.02
CA PHE A 31 2.81 8.56 -5.26
C PHE A 31 4.34 8.51 -5.14
N SER A 32 4.91 7.31 -5.08
CA SER A 32 6.35 7.11 -4.91
C SER A 32 7.17 7.50 -6.15
N SER A 33 8.44 7.83 -5.96
CA SER A 33 9.36 8.24 -7.03
C SER A 33 9.50 7.22 -8.16
N LYS A 34 9.23 5.93 -7.90
CA LYS A 34 9.24 4.87 -8.90
C LYS A 34 8.21 5.09 -10.02
N TRP A 35 7.08 5.74 -9.72
CA TRP A 35 6.06 6.04 -10.71
C TRP A 35 6.44 7.21 -11.62
N HIS A 36 7.40 8.06 -11.21
CA HIS A 36 7.81 9.24 -11.99
C HIS A 36 8.35 8.83 -13.36
N ALA A 37 9.14 7.75 -13.43
CA ALA A 37 9.69 7.26 -14.69
C ALA A 37 8.60 6.82 -15.68
N TYR A 38 7.55 6.16 -15.19
CA TYR A 38 6.40 5.75 -16.01
C TYR A 38 5.60 6.95 -16.50
N PHE A 39 5.34 7.91 -15.60
CA PHE A 39 4.69 9.17 -15.96
C PHE A 39 5.47 9.91 -17.05
N MET A 40 6.79 10.02 -16.90
CA MET A 40 7.66 10.69 -17.87
C MET A 40 7.70 9.97 -19.22
N LYS A 41 7.73 8.64 -19.22
CA LYS A 41 7.65 7.84 -20.45
C LYS A 41 6.33 8.06 -21.19
N ALA A 42 5.22 8.10 -20.44
CA ALA A 42 3.90 8.38 -20.98
C ALA A 42 3.77 9.80 -21.54
N PHE A 43 4.28 10.79 -20.80
CA PHE A 43 4.29 12.17 -21.25
C PHE A 43 5.15 12.39 -22.50
N SER A 44 6.32 11.74 -22.58
CA SER A 44 7.16 11.75 -23.78
C SER A 44 6.44 11.15 -24.98
N HIS A 45 5.76 10.02 -24.80
CA HIS A 45 4.93 9.41 -25.84
C HIS A 45 3.75 10.31 -26.25
N TYR A 46 3.11 10.99 -25.30
CA TYR A 46 2.05 11.96 -25.58
C TYR A 46 2.56 13.12 -26.46
N LEU A 47 3.71 13.71 -26.10
CA LEU A 47 4.35 14.76 -26.89
C LEU A 47 4.70 14.29 -28.30
N ALA A 48 5.18 13.07 -28.47
CA ALA A 48 5.56 12.55 -29.79
C ALA A 48 4.36 12.34 -30.74
N ASN A 49 3.17 12.09 -30.21
CA ASN A 49 1.98 11.78 -31.01
C ASN A 49 1.02 12.96 -31.19
N GLU A 50 1.10 13.99 -30.36
CA GLU A 50 0.32 15.21 -30.52
C GLU A 50 1.09 16.32 -31.26
N ALA A 51 0.37 17.33 -31.74
CA ALA A 51 0.97 18.49 -32.37
C ALA A 51 1.71 19.33 -31.31
N ILE A 52 3.00 19.06 -31.11
CA ILE A 52 3.86 19.82 -30.20
C ILE A 52 3.82 21.32 -30.59
N PRO A 53 3.49 22.22 -29.66
CA PRO A 53 3.58 23.66 -29.88
C PRO A 53 4.96 24.05 -30.40
N SER A 54 5.02 25.02 -31.33
CA SER A 54 6.30 25.46 -31.91
C SER A 54 7.30 25.96 -30.86
N SER A 55 6.80 26.45 -29.72
CA SER A 55 7.59 26.89 -28.56
C SER A 55 8.36 25.78 -27.84
N LEU A 56 7.96 24.51 -28.02
CA LEU A 56 8.59 23.34 -27.41
C LEU A 56 9.45 22.54 -28.39
N ARG A 57 9.53 22.94 -29.66
CA ARG A 57 10.37 22.26 -30.66
C ARG A 57 11.85 22.53 -30.40
N GLY A 58 12.65 21.46 -30.33
CA GLY A 58 14.09 21.57 -30.06
C GLY A 58 14.45 21.95 -28.62
N VAL A 59 13.45 21.94 -27.73
CA VAL A 59 13.64 22.19 -26.31
C VAL A 59 14.01 20.89 -25.59
N GLU A 60 15.05 20.94 -24.77
CA GLU A 60 15.45 19.84 -23.90
C GLU A 60 14.54 19.80 -22.66
N LEU A 61 13.85 18.67 -22.44
CA LEU A 61 13.07 18.41 -21.24
C LEU A 61 13.93 17.66 -20.23
N VAL A 62 14.21 18.30 -19.09
CA VAL A 62 15.01 17.74 -18.01
C VAL A 62 14.09 17.45 -16.83
N TYR A 63 14.13 16.23 -16.30
CA TYR A 63 13.45 15.88 -15.06
C TYR A 63 14.42 15.90 -13.89
N VAL A 64 14.03 16.54 -12.79
CA VAL A 64 14.78 16.59 -11.52
C VAL A 64 13.94 15.99 -10.40
N ASN A 65 14.52 15.05 -9.66
CA ASN A 65 13.92 14.50 -8.44
C ASN A 65 14.22 15.42 -7.25
N ALA A 66 13.28 15.54 -6.30
CA ALA A 66 13.43 16.31 -5.06
C ALA A 66 14.71 16.00 -4.28
N GLU A 67 15.16 14.74 -4.30
CA GLU A 67 16.39 14.29 -3.62
C GLU A 67 17.66 14.98 -4.16
N ASN A 68 17.64 15.45 -5.41
CA ASN A 68 18.78 16.07 -6.08
C ASN A 68 18.65 17.61 -6.19
N LEU A 69 17.72 18.22 -5.45
CA LEU A 69 17.42 19.64 -5.59
C LEU A 69 18.65 20.53 -5.32
N ALA A 70 19.46 20.20 -4.31
CA ALA A 70 20.64 20.97 -3.95
C ALA A 70 21.75 20.93 -5.02
N SER A 71 21.95 19.78 -5.66
CA SER A 71 22.93 19.63 -6.74
C SER A 71 22.46 20.25 -8.06
N GLU A 72 21.15 20.24 -8.30
CA GLU A 72 20.55 20.76 -9.54
C GLU A 72 20.14 22.23 -9.45
N GLN A 73 20.23 22.87 -8.26
CA GLN A 73 19.81 24.26 -8.05
C GLN A 73 20.51 25.24 -8.99
N VAL A 74 21.81 25.05 -9.22
CA VAL A 74 22.60 25.87 -10.15
C VAL A 74 22.13 25.66 -11.59
N ARG A 75 21.84 24.41 -11.98
CA ARG A 75 21.34 24.08 -13.32
C ARG A 75 19.96 24.66 -13.57
N ILE A 76 19.09 24.69 -12.56
CA ILE A 76 17.76 25.31 -12.63
C ILE A 76 17.89 26.82 -12.83
N GLN A 77 18.75 27.48 -12.06
CA GLN A 77 18.95 28.93 -12.16
C GLN A 77 19.66 29.36 -13.47
N GLN A 78 20.47 28.48 -14.05
CA GLN A 78 21.19 28.71 -15.31
C GLN A 78 20.46 28.12 -16.53
N ALA A 79 19.24 27.62 -16.37
CA ALA A 79 18.47 27.02 -17.45
C ALA A 79 18.24 28.05 -18.57
N THR A 80 18.55 27.66 -19.81
CA THR A 80 18.38 28.53 -20.98
C THR A 80 16.94 28.48 -21.49
N SER A 81 16.59 29.36 -22.43
CA SER A 81 15.30 29.33 -23.12
C SER A 81 15.03 28.03 -23.89
N GLN A 82 16.08 27.22 -24.15
CA GLN A 82 16.00 25.91 -24.81
C GLN A 82 15.87 24.74 -23.82
N THR A 83 15.79 24.99 -22.51
CA THR A 83 15.63 23.93 -21.50
C THR A 83 14.35 24.13 -20.72
N ARG A 84 13.63 23.05 -20.43
CA ARG A 84 12.43 23.03 -19.59
C ARG A 84 12.57 21.97 -18.51
N ILE A 85 12.32 22.34 -17.27
CA ILE A 85 12.55 21.47 -16.11
C ILE A 85 11.21 21.01 -15.55
N LEU A 86 11.09 19.71 -15.34
CA LEU A 86 10.00 19.05 -14.62
C LEU A 86 10.54 18.61 -13.26
N PHE A 87 10.02 19.19 -12.19
CA PHE A 87 10.45 18.89 -10.83
C PHE A 87 9.36 18.13 -10.09
N PHE A 88 9.63 16.92 -9.61
CA PHE A 88 8.63 16.16 -8.86
C PHE A 88 8.86 16.31 -7.37
N THR A 89 7.79 16.55 -6.61
CA THR A 89 7.86 16.71 -5.15
C THR A 89 6.65 16.12 -4.45
N GLN A 90 6.88 15.48 -3.31
CA GLN A 90 5.84 15.12 -2.35
C GLN A 90 5.62 16.22 -1.30
N GLN A 91 6.53 17.19 -1.22
CA GLN A 91 6.41 18.36 -0.35
C GLN A 91 5.54 19.42 -1.03
N HIS A 92 4.72 20.10 -0.25
CA HIS A 92 3.80 21.12 -0.77
C HIS A 92 4.48 22.45 -1.14
N SER A 93 5.71 22.69 -0.67
CA SER A 93 6.41 23.96 -0.86
C SER A 93 7.80 23.75 -1.43
N LEU A 94 8.14 24.54 -2.45
CA LEU A 94 9.50 24.70 -2.96
C LEU A 94 10.25 25.73 -2.09
N PRO A 95 11.59 25.74 -2.09
CA PRO A 95 12.32 26.88 -1.54
C PRO A 95 11.90 28.18 -2.23
N HIS A 96 11.71 29.25 -1.45
CA HIS A 96 11.19 30.54 -1.90
C HIS A 96 11.95 31.12 -3.12
N ASP A 97 13.26 30.87 -3.22
CA ASP A 97 14.09 31.33 -4.35
C ASP A 97 13.79 30.62 -5.68
N LEU A 98 13.18 29.44 -5.62
CA LEU A 98 12.84 28.62 -6.79
C LEU A 98 11.37 28.76 -7.21
N GLU A 99 10.46 29.11 -6.29
CA GLU A 99 9.02 29.24 -6.57
C GLU A 99 8.72 30.14 -7.77
N LYS A 100 9.51 31.21 -7.97
CA LYS A 100 9.35 32.14 -9.10
C LYS A 100 9.64 31.52 -10.48
N TYR A 101 10.34 30.39 -10.56
CA TYR A 101 10.68 29.73 -11.83
C TYR A 101 9.74 28.58 -12.20
N PHE A 102 8.93 28.11 -11.25
CA PHE A 102 8.07 26.94 -11.43
C PHE A 102 6.60 27.31 -11.33
N GLN A 103 5.79 26.76 -12.23
CA GLN A 103 4.35 26.67 -12.01
C GLN A 103 4.02 25.31 -11.40
N CYS A 104 3.41 25.32 -10.21
CA CYS A 104 3.04 24.09 -9.49
C CYS A 104 1.73 23.49 -10.04
N VAL A 105 1.74 22.18 -10.25
CA VAL A 105 0.59 21.38 -10.68
C VAL A 105 0.52 20.14 -9.80
N ALA A 106 -0.62 19.92 -9.14
CA ALA A 106 -0.87 18.68 -8.44
C ALA A 106 -1.23 17.60 -9.47
N ILE A 107 -0.47 16.51 -9.51
CA ILE A 107 -0.68 15.39 -10.43
C ILE A 107 -1.55 14.33 -9.79
N SER A 108 -2.59 13.89 -10.50
CA SER A 108 -3.45 12.79 -10.05
C SER A 108 -2.66 11.50 -9.89
N ALA A 109 -2.97 10.74 -8.83
CA ALA A 109 -2.38 9.43 -8.60
C ALA A 109 -2.70 8.44 -9.75
N PRO A 110 -1.84 7.45 -9.99
CA PRO A 110 -2.12 6.40 -10.97
C PRO A 110 -3.45 5.71 -10.68
N THR A 111 -4.23 5.51 -11.75
CA THR A 111 -5.51 4.77 -11.65
C THR A 111 -5.25 3.28 -11.40
N GLU A 112 -6.27 2.53 -11.00
CA GLU A 112 -6.17 1.07 -10.89
C GLU A 112 -5.73 0.41 -12.21
N LEU A 113 -6.18 0.95 -13.34
CA LEU A 113 -5.76 0.48 -14.67
C LEU A 113 -4.27 0.75 -14.92
N ASP A 114 -3.76 1.92 -14.52
CA ASP A 114 -2.34 2.23 -14.64
C ASP A 114 -1.48 1.32 -13.77
N LYS A 115 -1.94 1.06 -12.54
CA LYS A 115 -1.27 0.17 -11.58
C LYS A 115 -1.16 -1.24 -12.13
N LEU A 116 -2.27 -1.80 -12.62
CA LEU A 116 -2.31 -3.13 -13.22
C LEU A 116 -1.51 -3.21 -14.53
N ALA A 117 -1.54 -2.17 -15.36
CA ALA A 117 -0.77 -2.14 -16.60
C ALA A 117 0.75 -2.19 -16.33
N ILE A 118 1.23 -1.47 -15.31
CA ILE A 118 2.64 -1.52 -14.91
C ILE A 118 2.99 -2.88 -14.33
N LEU A 119 2.15 -3.40 -13.44
CA LEU A 119 2.37 -4.71 -12.84
C LEU A 119 2.45 -5.81 -13.91
N LYS A 120 1.56 -5.76 -14.91
CA LYS A 120 1.57 -6.66 -16.08
C LYS A 120 2.81 -6.51 -16.95
N GLN A 121 3.29 -5.27 -17.12
CA GLN A 121 4.51 -5.03 -17.88
C GLN A 121 5.74 -5.62 -17.17
N GLN A 122 5.84 -5.45 -15.85
CA GLN A 122 6.96 -5.95 -15.05
C GLN A 122 6.86 -7.46 -14.78
N SER A 123 5.66 -8.02 -14.71
CA SER A 123 5.48 -9.46 -14.51
C SER A 123 5.95 -10.28 -15.71
N ALA A 124 6.02 -9.70 -16.91
CA ALA A 124 6.51 -10.39 -18.11
C ALA A 124 7.97 -10.90 -17.94
N ASP A 125 8.82 -10.13 -17.25
CA ASP A 125 10.20 -10.55 -16.95
C ASP A 125 10.21 -11.72 -15.96
N LEU A 126 9.29 -11.73 -14.98
CA LEU A 126 9.13 -12.83 -14.03
C LEU A 126 8.59 -14.10 -14.70
N GLU A 127 7.62 -13.97 -15.59
CA GLU A 127 7.08 -15.07 -16.40
C GLU A 127 8.18 -15.74 -17.23
N HIS A 128 9.02 -14.91 -17.88
CA HIS A 128 10.13 -15.42 -18.68
C HIS A 128 11.18 -16.13 -17.82
N PHE A 129 11.58 -15.50 -16.70
CA PHE A 129 12.61 -16.03 -15.81
C PHE A 129 12.19 -17.33 -15.12
N HIS A 130 10.95 -17.40 -14.61
CA HIS A 130 10.45 -18.58 -13.91
C HIS A 130 9.76 -19.59 -14.82
N HIS A 131 9.59 -19.30 -16.10
CA HIS A 131 8.85 -20.13 -17.06
C HIS A 131 7.40 -20.42 -16.65
N VAL A 132 6.73 -19.47 -15.99
CA VAL A 132 5.33 -19.58 -15.57
C VAL A 132 4.46 -18.57 -16.31
N MET A 133 3.19 -18.90 -16.49
CA MET A 133 2.15 -17.97 -16.90
C MET A 133 1.53 -17.33 -15.64
N ILE A 134 1.39 -16.01 -15.63
CA ILE A 134 0.72 -15.25 -14.58
C ILE A 134 -0.55 -14.64 -15.18
N PRO A 135 -1.73 -15.26 -14.92
CA PRO A 135 -3.01 -14.73 -15.37
C PRO A 135 -3.31 -13.32 -14.85
N GLU A 136 -4.09 -12.55 -15.61
CA GLU A 136 -4.39 -11.15 -15.27
C GLU A 136 -5.23 -11.00 -13.99
N ASP A 137 -6.11 -11.97 -13.71
CA ASP A 137 -6.84 -12.05 -12.44
C ASP A 137 -5.87 -12.26 -11.27
N ILE A 138 -4.81 -13.06 -11.45
CA ILE A 138 -3.77 -13.28 -10.43
C ILE A 138 -2.93 -12.03 -10.19
N LEU A 139 -2.62 -11.24 -11.23
CA LEU A 139 -1.97 -9.93 -11.07
C LEU A 139 -2.81 -9.00 -10.20
N SER A 140 -4.12 -8.90 -10.50
CA SER A 140 -5.02 -8.05 -9.73
C SER A 140 -5.15 -8.49 -8.26
N GLN A 141 -5.20 -9.81 -8.03
CA GLN A 141 -5.27 -10.38 -6.69
C GLN A 141 -3.96 -10.18 -5.92
N ALA A 142 -2.81 -10.35 -6.56
CA ALA A 142 -1.51 -10.10 -5.94
C ALA A 142 -1.38 -8.64 -5.48
N TYR A 143 -1.83 -7.68 -6.30
CA TYR A 143 -1.82 -6.27 -5.94
C TYR A 143 -2.74 -5.99 -4.75
N SER A 144 -3.99 -6.49 -4.79
CA SER A 144 -4.95 -6.32 -3.70
C SER A 144 -4.46 -6.94 -2.38
N LEU A 145 -3.85 -8.13 -2.45
CA LEU A 145 -3.25 -8.79 -1.28
C LEU A 145 -2.07 -8.00 -0.73
N ALA A 146 -1.21 -7.47 -1.59
CA ALA A 146 -0.08 -6.64 -1.17
C ALA A 146 -0.56 -5.35 -0.50
N GLU A 147 -1.54 -4.67 -1.07
CA GLU A 147 -2.12 -3.45 -0.49
C GLU A 147 -2.75 -3.72 0.88
N ARG A 148 -3.46 -4.85 1.00
CA ARG A 148 -4.20 -5.22 2.21
C ARG A 148 -3.32 -5.74 3.34
N TYR A 149 -2.32 -6.55 3.03
CA TYR A 149 -1.56 -7.32 4.04
C TYR A 149 -0.10 -6.88 4.19
N LEU A 150 0.44 -6.15 3.21
CA LEU A 150 1.82 -5.70 3.22
C LEU A 150 1.84 -4.17 3.41
N SER A 151 1.71 -3.73 4.66
CA SER A 151 1.55 -2.33 5.09
C SER A 151 2.80 -1.42 4.99
N THR A 152 3.48 -1.32 3.83
CA THR A 152 4.58 -0.35 3.64
C THR A 152 4.38 0.49 2.39
N ALA A 153 5.16 1.57 2.29
CA ALA A 153 5.00 2.68 1.34
C ALA A 153 5.04 2.32 -0.17
N ASP A 154 5.34 1.07 -0.56
CA ASP A 154 5.41 0.67 -1.96
C ASP A 154 4.67 -0.65 -2.23
N THR A 155 3.37 -0.55 -2.52
CA THR A 155 2.51 -1.67 -2.86
C THR A 155 2.94 -2.39 -4.13
N LEU A 156 3.46 -1.67 -5.13
CA LEU A 156 3.85 -2.25 -6.42
C LEU A 156 5.03 -3.22 -6.26
N GLU A 157 6.09 -2.77 -5.58
CA GLU A 157 7.27 -3.61 -5.32
C GLU A 157 6.91 -4.87 -4.53
N LYS A 158 6.00 -4.74 -3.58
CA LYS A 158 5.55 -5.86 -2.76
C LYS A 158 4.70 -6.85 -3.54
N ALA A 159 3.83 -6.35 -4.43
CA ALA A 159 3.08 -7.20 -5.34
C ALA A 159 4.02 -7.98 -6.26
N LEU A 160 5.04 -7.33 -6.82
CA LEU A 160 6.07 -8.01 -7.63
C LEU A 160 6.85 -9.05 -6.83
N LEU A 161 7.29 -8.70 -5.62
CA LEU A 161 8.01 -9.63 -4.75
C LEU A 161 7.14 -10.85 -4.43
N LEU A 162 5.84 -10.63 -4.16
CA LEU A 162 4.88 -11.68 -3.87
C LEU A 162 4.70 -12.61 -5.09
N LEU A 163 4.56 -12.02 -6.28
CA LEU A 163 4.48 -12.76 -7.55
C LEU A 163 5.75 -13.57 -7.80
N ASP A 164 6.93 -12.97 -7.64
CA ASP A 164 8.24 -13.59 -7.84
C ASP A 164 8.44 -14.80 -6.92
N SER A 165 8.17 -14.62 -5.63
CA SER A 165 8.28 -15.70 -4.64
C SER A 165 7.26 -16.82 -4.85
N ALA A 166 6.07 -16.50 -5.36
CA ALA A 166 5.06 -17.50 -5.68
C ALA A 166 5.40 -18.24 -6.98
N ALA A 167 5.90 -17.54 -7.99
CA ALA A 167 6.39 -18.11 -9.25
C ALA A 167 7.57 -19.07 -9.03
N ALA A 168 8.53 -18.69 -8.19
CA ALA A 168 9.66 -19.56 -7.82
C ALA A 168 9.20 -20.90 -7.19
N ARG A 169 8.07 -20.90 -6.46
CA ARG A 169 7.48 -22.11 -5.86
C ARG A 169 6.57 -22.89 -6.81
N ALA A 170 6.11 -22.27 -7.89
CA ALA A 170 5.24 -22.89 -8.90
C ALA A 170 6.02 -23.75 -9.91
N ASN A 171 7.34 -23.61 -9.97
CA ASN A 171 8.23 -24.34 -10.90
C ASN A 171 8.24 -25.88 -10.76
N GLY A 172 7.53 -26.44 -9.78
CA GLY A 172 7.38 -27.88 -9.56
C GLY A 172 6.08 -28.52 -10.06
N TYR A 173 5.14 -27.76 -10.65
CA TYR A 173 3.83 -28.27 -11.07
C TYR A 173 3.73 -28.44 -12.60
N GLU A 174 2.95 -29.43 -13.04
CA GLU A 174 2.78 -29.80 -14.47
C GLU A 174 2.12 -28.69 -15.30
N GLU A 175 1.17 -27.95 -14.71
CA GLU A 175 0.67 -26.69 -15.27
C GLU A 175 1.46 -25.54 -14.66
N ARG A 176 2.32 -24.91 -15.48
CA ARG A 176 3.13 -23.75 -15.10
C ARG A 176 2.29 -22.47 -15.05
N VAL A 177 1.15 -22.51 -14.39
CA VAL A 177 0.23 -21.38 -14.23
C VAL A 177 0.25 -20.97 -12.76
N LEU A 178 0.50 -19.69 -12.49
CA LEU A 178 0.46 -19.17 -11.14
C LEU A 178 -0.99 -19.12 -10.65
N THR A 179 -1.24 -19.53 -9.41
CA THR A 179 -2.58 -19.60 -8.83
C THR A 179 -2.69 -18.81 -7.54
N LEU A 180 -3.91 -18.41 -7.18
CA LEU A 180 -4.17 -17.69 -5.93
C LEU A 180 -3.66 -18.44 -4.68
N PRO A 181 -3.90 -19.76 -4.51
CA PRO A 181 -3.36 -20.50 -3.37
C PRO A 181 -1.85 -20.40 -3.21
N ALA A 182 -1.09 -20.29 -4.31
CA ALA A 182 0.36 -20.09 -4.27
C ALA A 182 0.73 -18.73 -3.66
N LEU A 183 0.07 -17.65 -4.09
CA LEU A 183 0.24 -16.31 -3.52
C LEU A 183 -0.07 -16.32 -2.01
N MET A 184 -1.21 -16.91 -1.63
CA MET A 184 -1.63 -16.95 -0.24
C MET A 184 -0.67 -17.73 0.65
N LYS A 185 -0.09 -18.83 0.14
CA LYS A 185 0.92 -19.61 0.88
C LYS A 185 2.19 -18.79 1.13
N VAL A 186 2.65 -18.02 0.15
CA VAL A 186 3.80 -17.11 0.31
C VAL A 186 3.45 -16.03 1.32
N LEU A 187 2.30 -15.37 1.16
CA LEU A 187 1.86 -14.31 2.04
C LEU A 187 1.70 -14.78 3.49
N ALA A 188 1.11 -15.97 3.70
CA ALA A 188 1.02 -16.60 5.02
C ALA A 188 2.40 -16.87 5.63
N THR A 189 3.37 -17.28 4.81
CA THR A 189 4.76 -17.47 5.27
C THR A 189 5.38 -16.16 5.74
N TRP A 190 5.16 -15.07 5.01
CA TRP A 190 5.75 -13.76 5.32
C TRP A 190 5.08 -13.06 6.49
N THR A 191 3.75 -13.13 6.54
CA THR A 191 2.94 -12.39 7.51
C THR A 191 2.61 -13.20 8.76
N GLN A 192 2.87 -14.52 8.74
CA GLN A 192 2.44 -15.48 9.76
C GLN A 192 0.91 -15.55 9.94
N ILE A 193 0.13 -14.97 9.01
CA ILE A 193 -1.32 -15.07 8.99
C ILE A 193 -1.71 -16.41 8.34
N PRO A 194 -2.56 -17.24 8.98
CA PRO A 194 -2.98 -18.48 8.36
C PRO A 194 -3.77 -18.23 7.06
N VAL A 195 -3.59 -19.10 6.07
CA VAL A 195 -4.24 -18.99 4.74
C VAL A 195 -5.76 -18.87 4.84
N SER A 196 -6.39 -19.52 5.83
CA SER A 196 -7.82 -19.43 6.10
C SER A 196 -8.31 -18.00 6.36
N HIS A 197 -7.47 -17.14 6.95
CA HIS A 197 -7.79 -15.73 7.25
C HIS A 197 -7.38 -14.77 6.13
N LEU A 198 -6.57 -15.25 5.18
CA LEU A 198 -6.26 -14.51 3.96
C LEU A 198 -7.37 -14.68 2.90
N GLN A 199 -8.23 -15.70 3.04
CA GLN A 199 -9.33 -15.93 2.11
C GLN A 199 -10.35 -14.79 2.20
N LEU A 200 -10.82 -14.34 1.05
CA LEU A 200 -11.95 -13.43 0.91
C LEU A 200 -13.30 -14.10 1.27
N ASN A 201 -13.28 -15.09 2.16
CA ASN A 201 -14.50 -15.66 2.70
C ASN A 201 -15.07 -14.63 3.67
N LYS A 202 -16.32 -14.23 3.46
CA LYS A 202 -17.03 -13.33 4.36
C LYS A 202 -17.00 -13.93 5.76
N PHE A 203 -16.62 -13.15 6.77
CA PHE A 203 -16.75 -13.56 8.17
C PHE A 203 -18.15 -14.13 8.44
N GLN A 204 -18.16 -15.40 8.84
CA GLN A 204 -19.38 -16.14 9.11
C GLN A 204 -19.82 -15.90 10.55
N LEU A 205 -20.69 -14.90 10.73
CA LEU A 205 -21.15 -14.47 12.06
C LEU A 205 -21.72 -15.62 12.88
N GLN A 206 -22.53 -16.49 12.28
CA GLN A 206 -23.16 -17.61 12.99
C GLN A 206 -22.14 -18.65 13.46
N GLU A 207 -21.19 -19.04 12.60
CA GLU A 207 -20.13 -19.97 12.97
C GLU A 207 -19.25 -19.41 14.09
N PHE A 208 -18.92 -18.12 14.02
CA PHE A 208 -18.15 -17.44 15.05
C PHE A 208 -18.86 -17.43 16.41
N VAL A 209 -20.15 -17.06 16.44
CA VAL A 209 -20.94 -17.01 17.68
C VAL A 209 -21.02 -18.39 18.32
N GLN A 210 -21.33 -19.43 17.55
CA GLN A 210 -21.39 -20.80 18.05
C GLN A 210 -20.06 -21.26 18.63
N ALA A 211 -18.96 -20.98 17.94
CA ALA A 211 -17.62 -21.38 18.37
C ALA A 211 -17.17 -20.64 19.64
N MET A 212 -17.57 -19.37 19.82
CA MET A 212 -17.32 -18.59 21.03
C MET A 212 -18.15 -19.09 22.22
N GLN A 213 -19.42 -19.42 22.00
CA GLN A 213 -20.33 -19.93 23.04
C GLN A 213 -19.88 -21.28 23.64
N GLN A 214 -19.07 -22.06 22.92
CA GLN A 214 -18.46 -23.29 23.44
C GLN A 214 -17.43 -23.03 24.54
N ARG A 215 -16.83 -21.83 24.60
CA ARG A 215 -15.77 -21.48 25.56
C ARG A 215 -16.16 -20.35 26.52
N VAL A 216 -17.11 -19.51 26.15
CA VAL A 216 -17.59 -18.37 26.95
C VAL A 216 -19.07 -18.57 27.27
N PHE A 217 -19.37 -18.92 28.52
CA PHE A 217 -20.72 -19.26 28.96
C PHE A 217 -21.51 -18.02 29.42
N GLY A 218 -22.76 -17.90 28.97
CA GLY A 218 -23.73 -16.91 29.45
C GLY A 218 -23.52 -15.47 28.98
N GLN A 219 -22.54 -15.20 28.10
CA GLN A 219 -22.21 -13.86 27.58
C GLN A 219 -22.72 -13.66 26.14
N ASP A 220 -23.87 -14.23 25.79
CA ASP A 220 -24.36 -14.30 24.41
C ASP A 220 -24.50 -12.93 23.74
N ALA A 221 -24.99 -11.93 24.48
CA ALA A 221 -25.11 -10.56 23.99
C ALA A 221 -23.74 -9.93 23.68
N ALA A 222 -22.74 -10.15 24.54
CA ALA A 222 -21.38 -9.65 24.33
C ALA A 222 -20.68 -10.37 23.17
N ILE A 223 -20.86 -11.69 23.06
CA ILE A 223 -20.34 -12.50 21.93
C ILE A 223 -20.94 -12.01 20.60
N THR A 224 -22.24 -11.76 20.57
CA THR A 224 -22.94 -11.25 19.38
C THR A 224 -22.45 -9.85 19.01
N ALA A 225 -22.28 -8.96 20.00
CA ALA A 225 -21.73 -7.62 19.78
C ALA A 225 -20.29 -7.66 19.23
N MET A 226 -19.44 -8.55 19.77
CA MET A 226 -18.09 -8.79 19.24
C MET A 226 -18.14 -9.27 17.78
N ALA A 227 -19.03 -10.20 17.46
CA ALA A 227 -19.18 -10.72 16.11
C ALA A 227 -19.57 -9.64 15.10
N HIS A 228 -20.52 -8.76 15.47
CA HIS A 228 -20.90 -7.61 14.64
C HIS A 228 -19.77 -6.61 14.47
N ALA A 229 -18.99 -6.34 15.52
CA ALA A 229 -17.83 -5.43 15.44
C ALA A 229 -16.77 -5.96 14.47
N LEU A 230 -16.47 -7.26 14.51
CA LEU A 230 -15.54 -7.91 13.58
C LEU A 230 -16.07 -7.88 12.13
N GLN A 231 -17.36 -8.16 11.93
CA GLN A 231 -17.98 -8.08 10.61
C GLN A 231 -17.92 -6.66 10.02
N GLN A 232 -18.15 -5.64 10.85
CA GLN A 232 -18.02 -4.24 10.44
C GLN A 232 -16.56 -3.86 10.16
N ALA A 233 -15.62 -4.35 10.96
CA ALA A 233 -14.19 -4.15 10.72
C ALA A 233 -13.77 -4.75 9.36
N GLU A 234 -14.26 -5.94 9.01
CA GLU A 234 -14.02 -6.54 7.69
C GLU A 234 -14.61 -5.73 6.54
N ALA A 235 -15.83 -5.20 6.71
CA ALA A 235 -16.47 -4.38 5.67
C ALA A 235 -15.72 -3.06 5.42
N ASN A 236 -15.05 -2.51 6.45
CA ASN A 236 -14.36 -1.23 6.39
C ASN A 236 -12.85 -1.33 6.12
N LEU A 237 -12.34 -2.54 5.84
CA LEU A 237 -10.91 -2.86 5.83
C LEU A 237 -10.11 -2.05 4.79
N GLN A 238 -10.75 -1.56 3.73
CA GLN A 238 -10.12 -0.70 2.72
C GLN A 238 -10.06 0.79 3.09
N GLN A 239 -10.87 1.24 4.06
CA GLN A 239 -11.10 2.68 4.30
C GLN A 239 -10.44 3.21 5.58
N ARG A 240 -9.83 2.35 6.41
CA ARG A 240 -9.30 2.76 7.72
C ARG A 240 -7.82 2.46 7.87
N SER A 241 -7.05 3.50 8.14
CA SER A 241 -5.73 3.39 8.77
C SER A 241 -5.90 3.24 10.27
N GLY A 242 -5.37 2.17 10.88
CA GLY A 242 -5.44 1.95 12.32
C GLY A 242 -5.65 0.49 12.70
N PRO A 243 -5.98 0.18 13.98
CA PRO A 243 -6.27 -1.17 14.41
C PRO A 243 -7.49 -1.72 13.68
N PHE A 244 -7.42 -3.00 13.29
CA PHE A 244 -8.49 -3.69 12.58
C PHE A 244 -9.84 -3.60 13.32
N CYS A 245 -9.85 -3.97 14.60
CA CYS A 245 -11.02 -3.91 15.47
C CYS A 245 -10.61 -3.52 16.88
N GLY A 246 -11.37 -2.62 17.51
CA GLY A 246 -11.23 -2.27 18.92
C GLY A 246 -12.43 -2.82 19.70
N LEU A 247 -12.18 -3.58 20.76
CA LEU A 247 -13.22 -4.15 21.62
C LEU A 247 -12.98 -3.71 23.06
N TRP A 248 -14.04 -3.30 23.74
CA TRP A 248 -13.98 -2.97 25.16
C TRP A 248 -14.78 -3.99 25.97
N LEU A 249 -14.08 -4.84 26.72
CA LEU A 249 -14.69 -5.85 27.57
C LEU A 249 -14.87 -5.29 28.99
N VAL A 250 -16.11 -4.95 29.34
CA VAL A 250 -16.48 -4.34 30.63
C VAL A 250 -17.31 -5.32 31.46
N GLY A 251 -17.05 -5.38 32.77
CA GLY A 251 -17.78 -6.23 33.71
C GLY A 251 -17.02 -6.43 35.01
N ASP A 252 -17.59 -7.17 35.94
CA ASP A 252 -16.96 -7.48 37.24
C ASP A 252 -15.74 -8.41 37.08
N GLU A 253 -14.98 -8.60 38.16
CA GLU A 253 -13.89 -9.57 38.18
C GLU A 253 -14.41 -10.99 37.93
N HIS A 254 -13.60 -11.83 37.29
CA HIS A 254 -13.90 -13.24 37.02
C HIS A 254 -15.12 -13.53 36.13
N THR A 255 -15.69 -12.52 35.47
CA THR A 255 -16.81 -12.66 34.50
C THR A 255 -16.42 -13.27 33.14
N GLY A 256 -15.15 -13.63 32.93
CA GLY A 256 -14.68 -14.27 31.70
C GLY A 256 -14.10 -13.32 30.64
N LYS A 257 -13.82 -12.05 30.97
CA LYS A 257 -13.20 -11.07 30.05
C LYS A 257 -11.92 -11.60 29.37
N ARG A 258 -10.99 -12.14 30.16
CA ARG A 258 -9.75 -12.75 29.63
C ARG A 258 -10.02 -14.02 28.81
N THR A 259 -10.99 -14.82 29.25
CA THR A 259 -11.42 -16.03 28.53
C THR A 259 -11.99 -15.69 27.16
N ALA A 260 -12.76 -14.60 27.05
CA ALA A 260 -13.29 -14.11 25.78
C ALA A 260 -12.16 -13.67 24.84
N ALA A 261 -11.13 -12.98 25.33
CA ALA A 261 -9.97 -12.61 24.51
C ALA A 261 -9.18 -13.84 24.03
N LEU A 262 -8.99 -14.85 24.88
CA LEU A 262 -8.35 -16.12 24.50
C LEU A 262 -9.17 -16.90 23.46
N ALA A 263 -10.49 -17.02 23.68
CA ALA A 263 -11.39 -17.68 22.75
C ALA A 263 -11.43 -16.97 21.40
N LEU A 264 -11.45 -15.63 21.40
CA LEU A 264 -11.37 -14.79 20.20
C LEU A 264 -10.07 -15.07 19.44
N THR A 265 -8.93 -15.12 20.14
CA THR A 265 -7.63 -15.41 19.54
C THR A 265 -7.63 -16.78 18.85
N ASP A 266 -8.13 -17.79 19.56
CA ASP A 266 -8.24 -19.15 19.03
C ASP A 266 -9.17 -19.24 17.81
N GLN A 267 -10.28 -18.49 17.79
CA GLN A 267 -11.18 -18.47 16.64
C GLN A 267 -10.57 -17.73 15.44
N LEU A 268 -9.92 -16.60 15.67
CA LEU A 268 -9.39 -15.74 14.60
C LEU A 268 -8.01 -16.13 14.08
N PHE A 269 -7.23 -16.91 14.83
CA PHE A 269 -5.86 -17.23 14.43
C PHE A 269 -5.51 -18.71 14.57
N LYS A 270 -6.34 -19.51 15.27
CA LYS A 270 -6.09 -20.93 15.60
C LYS A 270 -4.76 -21.17 16.33
N GLN A 271 -4.12 -20.10 16.80
CA GLN A 271 -2.85 -20.11 17.52
C GLN A 271 -2.91 -19.05 18.62
N LEU A 272 -2.45 -19.38 19.83
CA LEU A 272 -2.50 -18.47 20.99
C LEU A 272 -1.27 -17.58 21.13
N ASN A 273 -0.20 -17.85 20.39
CA ASN A 273 1.06 -17.09 20.40
C ASN A 273 0.92 -15.65 19.84
N VAL A 274 -0.19 -15.34 19.18
CA VAL A 274 -0.51 -13.98 18.67
C VAL A 274 -1.29 -13.13 19.68
N LEU A 275 -1.64 -13.67 20.85
CA LEU A 275 -2.22 -12.88 21.94
C LEU A 275 -1.11 -12.29 22.81
N HIS A 276 -1.03 -10.97 22.82
CA HIS A 276 -0.12 -10.21 23.68
C HIS A 276 -0.91 -9.53 24.79
N VAL A 277 -0.67 -9.94 26.03
CA VAL A 277 -1.25 -9.28 27.20
C VAL A 277 -0.34 -8.12 27.60
N VAL A 278 -0.90 -6.92 27.60
CA VAL A 278 -0.21 -5.67 27.87
C VAL A 278 -0.62 -5.19 29.25
N GLU A 279 0.29 -5.28 30.22
CA GLU A 279 0.05 -4.73 31.55
C GLU A 279 0.35 -3.22 31.55
N LEU A 280 -0.66 -2.42 31.89
CA LEU A 280 -0.54 -0.98 32.11
C LEU A 280 0.18 -0.73 33.45
N SER A 281 1.50 -0.85 33.45
CA SER A 281 2.31 -0.79 34.67
C SER A 281 2.48 0.63 35.26
N SER A 282 1.95 1.69 34.63
CA SER A 282 2.02 3.06 35.16
C SER A 282 0.85 3.93 34.66
N PRO A 283 0.23 4.77 35.51
CA PRO A 283 -0.88 5.63 35.13
C PRO A 283 -0.47 6.83 34.24
N MET A 284 0.83 7.09 34.06
CA MET A 284 1.32 8.11 33.13
C MET A 284 2.13 7.45 32.01
N VAL A 285 1.47 7.12 30.92
CA VAL A 285 2.15 6.85 29.65
C VAL A 285 1.68 7.88 28.64
N SER A 286 2.60 8.65 28.08
CA SER A 286 2.33 9.70 27.08
C SER A 286 1.80 9.14 25.76
N SER A 287 2.09 7.87 25.45
CA SER A 287 1.63 7.18 24.25
C SER A 287 1.48 5.68 24.46
N ILE A 288 0.41 5.09 23.92
CA ILE A 288 0.17 3.63 23.93
C ILE A 288 1.35 2.84 23.34
N LEU A 289 2.12 3.45 22.42
CA LEU A 289 3.27 2.84 21.78
C LEU A 289 4.48 2.63 22.72
N GLU A 290 4.49 3.31 23.87
CA GLU A 290 5.57 3.25 24.87
C GLU A 290 5.30 2.18 25.95
N ILE A 291 4.10 1.58 25.94
CA ILE A 291 3.73 0.55 26.90
C ILE A 291 4.58 -0.70 26.63
N LYS A 292 5.12 -1.28 27.71
CA LYS A 292 5.95 -2.49 27.66
C LYS A 292 5.06 -3.72 27.88
N SER A 293 5.19 -4.72 27.02
CA SER A 293 4.68 -6.07 27.26
C SER A 293 5.87 -6.98 27.59
N GLN A 294 5.93 -7.46 28.84
CA GLN A 294 6.93 -8.40 29.41
C GLN A 294 8.42 -8.01 29.25
N ARG A 295 8.92 -7.75 28.03
CA ARG A 295 10.28 -7.30 27.67
C ARG A 295 10.39 -6.35 26.46
N PHE A 296 9.38 -6.23 25.60
CA PHE A 296 9.45 -5.44 24.34
C PHE A 296 8.48 -4.26 24.34
N LYS A 297 8.80 -3.21 23.58
CA LYS A 297 7.88 -2.08 23.38
C LYS A 297 6.76 -2.50 22.43
N LEU A 298 5.53 -2.06 22.69
CA LEU A 298 4.37 -2.37 21.85
C LEU A 298 4.61 -2.05 20.37
N LYS A 299 5.31 -0.93 20.08
CA LYS A 299 5.69 -0.54 18.72
C LYS A 299 6.52 -1.60 18.00
N GLU A 300 7.47 -2.23 18.68
CA GLU A 300 8.35 -3.25 18.09
C GLU A 300 7.55 -4.53 17.77
N ILE A 301 6.62 -4.90 18.67
CA ILE A 301 5.73 -6.06 18.47
C ILE A 301 4.81 -5.82 17.28
N ILE A 302 4.16 -4.65 17.19
CA ILE A 302 3.27 -4.31 16.07
C ILE A 302 4.04 -4.28 14.74
N GLN A 303 5.29 -3.83 14.73
CA GLN A 303 6.12 -3.82 13.52
C GLN A 303 6.51 -5.24 13.06
N GLN A 304 6.73 -6.16 14.00
CA GLN A 304 7.10 -7.55 13.69
C GLN A 304 5.88 -8.43 13.40
N MET A 305 4.76 -8.16 14.06
CA MET A 305 3.50 -8.91 13.95
C MET A 305 2.33 -7.93 13.82
N PRO A 306 2.05 -7.44 12.60
CA PRO A 306 0.94 -6.52 12.37
C PRO A 306 -0.44 -7.15 12.60
N TYR A 307 -0.52 -8.49 12.65
CA TYR A 307 -1.75 -9.25 12.88
C TYR A 307 -1.66 -9.98 14.22
N ALA A 308 -2.09 -9.30 15.27
CA ALA A 308 -2.08 -9.82 16.63
C ALA A 308 -3.25 -9.27 17.44
N ILE A 309 -3.58 -9.94 18.54
CA ILE A 309 -4.55 -9.44 19.53
C ILE A 309 -3.77 -8.87 20.69
N PHE A 310 -4.04 -7.62 21.03
CA PHE A 310 -3.49 -6.96 22.21
C PHE A 310 -4.61 -6.87 23.26
N LEU A 311 -4.37 -7.47 24.43
CA LEU A 311 -5.26 -7.45 25.59
C LEU A 311 -4.74 -6.49 26.65
#